data_AF-A0A8T4SPW3-F1
#
_entry.id   AF-A0A8T4SPW3-F1
#
_cell.length_a   1.000
_cell.length_b   1.000
_cell.length_c   1.000
_cell.angle_alpha   90.00
_cell.angle_beta   90.00
_cell.angle_gamma   90.00
#
_symmetry.space_group_name_H-M   'P 1'
#
loop_
_entity.id
_entity.type
_entity.pdbx_description
1 polymer ?
#
loop_
_entity_poly.entity_id
_entity_poly.type
_entity_poly.pdbx_seq_one_letter_code
_entity_poly.pdbx_strand_id
1 'polypeptide(L)' 'MPEKKGQDDIHILNVRLPEEILTWLDSLVAAHIYGSRSEAVRDFIREYVRKRRNG' A
#
# COMPACT_ATOMS: atom_id res chain seq x y z
N MET A 1 5.34 -5.86 34.12
CA MET A 1 4.79 -6.73 33.06
C MET A 1 5.54 -6.40 31.78
N PRO A 2 6.18 -7.35 31.09
CA PRO A 2 6.86 -7.01 29.85
C PRO A 2 5.82 -6.78 28.75
N GLU A 3 5.91 -5.62 28.11
CA GLU A 3 5.09 -5.23 26.96
C GLU A 3 5.33 -6.24 25.82
N LYS A 4 4.25 -6.85 25.31
CA LYS A 4 4.33 -7.67 24.10
C LYS A 4 4.70 -6.74 22.94
N LYS A 5 5.92 -6.90 22.42
CA LYS A 5 6.35 -6.28 21.15
C LYS A 5 5.26 -6.51 20.10
N GLY A 6 4.77 -5.42 19.52
CA GLY A 6 3.65 -5.41 18.57
C GLY A 6 3.81 -6.49 17.52
N GLN A 7 2.86 -7.43 17.50
CA GLN A 7 2.67 -8.31 16.38
C GLN A 7 2.20 -7.41 15.23
N ASP A 8 2.97 -7.31 14.15
CA ASP A 8 2.55 -6.59 12.97
C ASP A 8 1.34 -7.32 12.37
N ASP A 9 0.14 -6.93 12.80
CA ASP A 9 -1.10 -7.53 12.33
C ASP A 9 -1.31 -7.14 10.86
N ILE A 10 -1.12 -8.12 9.97
CA ILE A 10 -1.41 -7.96 8.54
C ILE A 10 -2.92 -8.12 8.36
N HIS A 11 -3.58 -7.02 8.03
CA HIS A 11 -4.99 -7.02 7.65
C HIS A 11 -5.15 -7.09 6.13
N ILE A 12 -6.07 -7.94 5.66
CA ILE A 12 -6.41 -8.07 4.24
C ILE A 12 -7.73 -7.33 3.99
N LEU A 13 -7.70 -6.40 3.05
CA LEU A 13 -8.87 -5.65 2.59
C LEU A 13 -9.06 -5.87 1.10
N ASN A 14 -10.31 -6.10 0.69
CA ASN A 14 -10.70 -6.11 -0.72
C ASN A 14 -11.32 -4.76 -1.08
N VAL A 15 -10.83 -4.15 -2.17
CA VAL A 15 -11.31 -2.85 -2.65
C VAL A 15 -11.69 -2.96 -4.12
N ARG A 16 -12.73 -2.22 -4.52
CA ARG A 16 -13.11 -2.06 -5.92
C ARG A 16 -12.60 -0.71 -6.39
N LEU A 17 -11.91 -0.70 -7.52
CA LEU A 17 -11.35 0.50 -8.14
C LEU A 17 -11.75 0.53 -9.62
N PRO A 18 -11.81 1.72 -10.23
CA PRO A 18 -11.92 1.86 -11.68
C PRO A 18 -10.84 1.08 -12.42
N GLU A 19 -11.18 0.58 -13.61
CA GLU A 19 -10.31 -0.26 -14.42
C GLU A 19 -9.04 0.48 -14.85
N GLU A 20 -9.12 1.78 -15.08
CA GLU A 20 -7.99 2.63 -15.45
C GLU A 20 -6.92 2.64 -14.34
N ILE A 21 -7.35 2.65 -13.07
CA ILE A 21 -6.45 2.62 -11.93
C ILE A 21 -5.80 1.24 -11.81
N LEU A 22 -6.57 0.16 -12.01
CA LEU A 22 -6.04 -1.19 -11.98
C LEU A 22 -4.99 -1.40 -13.07
N THR A 23 -5.28 -0.95 -14.29
CA THR A 23 -4.37 -1.00 -15.44
C THR A 23 -3.09 -0.20 -15.18
N TRP A 24 -3.21 0.98 -14.58
CA TRP A 24 -2.06 1.77 -14.17
C TRP A 24 -1.21 1.05 -13.11
N LEU A 25 -1.81 0.48 -12.07
CA LEU A 25 -1.08 -0.30 -11.06
C LEU A 25 -0.38 -1.52 -11.67
N ASP A 26 -1.01 -2.19 -12.63
CA ASP A 26 -0.42 -3.30 -13.36
C ASP A 26 0.80 -2.89 -14.17
N SER A 27 0.76 -1.72 -14.81
CA SER A 27 1.90 -1.20 -15.55
C SER A 27 3.14 -1.01 -14.65
N LEU A 28 2.95 -0.62 -13.39
CA LEU A 28 4.05 -0.43 -12.43
C LEU A 28 4.68 -1.76 -12.01
N VAL A 29 3.85 -2.80 -11.85
CA VAL A 29 4.32 -4.15 -11.52
C VAL A 29 5.01 -4.78 -12.74
N ALA A 30 4.44 -4.63 -13.94
CA ALA A 30 5.02 -5.13 -15.18
C ALA A 30 6.37 -4.47 -15.51
N ALA A 31 6.55 -3.19 -15.13
CA ALA A 31 7.81 -2.48 -15.25
C ALA A 31 8.83 -2.82 -14.14
N HIS A 32 8.53 -3.79 -13.26
CA HIS A 32 9.36 -4.18 -12.11
C HIS A 32 9.68 -3.04 -11.12
N ILE A 33 8.86 -1.99 -11.09
CA ILE A 33 8.99 -0.89 -10.12
C ILE A 33 8.53 -1.34 -8.73
N TYR A 34 7.47 -2.15 -8.68
CA TYR A 34 6.94 -2.77 -7.47
C TYR A 34 6.79 -4.27 -7.67
N GLY A 35 6.96 -5.06 -6.60
CA GLY A 35 6.79 -6.52 -6.63
C GLY A 35 5.32 -6.96 -6.64
N SER A 36 4.39 -6.09 -6.23
CA SER A 36 2.95 -6.37 -6.27
C SER A 36 2.10 -5.10 -6.25
N ARG A 37 0.81 -5.22 -6.61
CA ARG A 37 -0.18 -4.13 -6.46
C ARG A 37 -0.30 -3.68 -4.99
N SER A 38 -0.33 -4.63 -4.05
CA SER A 38 -0.46 -4.33 -2.62
C SER A 38 0.73 -3.54 -2.08
N GLU A 39 1.93 -3.79 -2.60
CA GLU A 39 3.12 -3.04 -2.25
C GLU A 39 3.04 -1.59 -2.76
N ALA A 40 2.71 -1.40 -4.03
CA ALA A 40 2.52 -0.07 -4.62
C ALA A 40 1.49 0.76 -3.85
N VAL A 41 0.31 0.17 -3.59
CA VAL A 41 -0.77 0.83 -2.85
C VAL A 41 -0.33 1.19 -1.43
N ARG A 42 0.37 0.30 -0.73
CA ARG A 42 0.87 0.57 0.63
C ARG A 42 1.85 1.73 0.64
N ASP A 43 2.72 1.83 -0.36
CA ASP A 43 3.71 2.90 -0.45
C ASP A 43 3.04 4.26 -0.75
N PHE A 44 2.10 4.30 -1.70
CA PHE A 44 1.32 5.50 -1.97
C PHE A 44 0.51 5.99 -0.77
N ILE A 45 -0.15 5.08 -0.04
CA ILE A 45 -0.88 5.43 1.19
C ILE A 45 0.07 5.96 2.25
N ARG A 46 1.23 5.31 2.43
CA ARG A 46 2.26 5.74 3.39
C ARG A 46 2.75 7.15 3.06
N GLU A 47 3.04 7.44 1.80
CA GLU A 47 3.47 8.77 1.37
C GLU A 47 2.37 9.81 1.60
N TYR A 48 1.13 9.49 1.24
CA TYR A 48 -0.02 10.38 1.46
C TYR A 48 -0.21 10.72 2.94
N VAL A 49 -0.20 9.71 3.82
CA VAL A 49 -0.33 9.90 5.27
C VAL A 49 0.82 10.74 5.82
N ARG A 50 2.06 10.51 5.37
CA ARG A 50 3.22 11.31 5.77
C ARG A 50 3.08 12.78 5.36
N LYS A 51 2.67 13.05 4.12
CA LYS A 51 2.43 14.41 3.62
C LYS A 51 1.34 15.13 4.44
N ARG A 52 0.27 14.42 4.81
CA ARG A 52 -0.84 14.96 5.62
C ARG A 52 -0.50 15.20 7.09
N ARG A 53 0.52 14.53 7.64
CA ARG A 53 0.94 14.73 9.05
C ARG A 53 1.91 15.90 9.22
N ASN A 54 2.62 16.29 8.15
CA ASN A 54 3.66 17.30 8.19
C ASN A 54 3.25 18.66 7.57
N GLY A 55 1.96 18.84 7.23
CA GLY A 55 1.40 20.11 6.76
C GLY A 55 0.15 20.45 7.56
#